data_AF-A0A673CA88-F1
#
_entry.id   AF-A0A673CA88-F1
#
_cell.length_a   1.000
_cell.length_b   1.000
_cell.length_c   1.000
_cell.angle_alpha   90.00
_cell.angle_beta   90.00
_cell.angle_gamma   90.00
#
_symmetry.space_group_name_H-M   'P 1'
#
loop_
_entity.id
_entity.type
_entity.pdbx_description
1 polymer ?
#
loop_
_entity_poly.entity_id
_entity_poly.type
_entity_poly.pdbx_seq_one_letter_code
_entity_poly.pdbx_strand_id
1 'polypeptide(L)'
;PCTEVNQLVKFYHWEAFQYITEIFILVPALLGLKGNLEMTLASRLSTAVNVGKMDSPIEKWNLIIGNLALKQVQATVVGFLAAVAAVVLGWIPEGKFQMSHAVLLCSSSVATAFIASLLQGIIMVGVIVGSKKTGINPDNVATPIAASFGDLITLAILAWISQGLYKCLDSYPYVSSLVCAFFMCLTPLWIVISSKHPASRTLLYSGWEPVITAMVISSIGGLILDKTVSDPNLAGIVVYTPVINGIGGNLVAIQSSRISTHLHFHCAPGEVPDEAKGCYYPCRTFCGTGANHRSAQVLFLLVIPGHLIFLYTIHLMKSGHTTLTPIFMSVYLAAAMLQVLLLLCIADWMVHSMWRSGKDPDSFSIPYLTALGDLLGTALLALSFHFLWLIGDQDSDVGD
;
A
#
# COMPACT_ATOMS: atom_id res chain seq x y z
N PRO A 1 -16.66 2.39 8.23
CA PRO A 1 -16.80 2.46 6.75
C PRO A 1 -17.49 3.74 6.24
N CYS A 2 -18.74 4.04 6.63
CA CYS A 2 -19.52 5.17 6.08
C CYS A 2 -19.09 6.58 6.54
N THR A 3 -18.32 6.71 7.62
CA THR A 3 -17.69 7.99 8.02
C THR A 3 -16.33 8.20 7.35
N GLU A 4 -15.74 7.12 6.81
CA GLU A 4 -14.31 7.01 6.49
C GLU A 4 -14.00 7.50 5.06
N VAL A 5 -14.84 7.13 4.08
CA VAL A 5 -14.73 7.67 2.70
C VAL A 5 -15.10 9.17 2.65
N ASN A 6 -15.94 9.63 3.59
CA ASN A 6 -16.45 11.00 3.68
C ASN A 6 -15.36 12.01 4.06
N GLN A 7 -14.39 11.55 4.85
CA GLN A 7 -13.21 12.33 5.20
C GLN A 7 -12.19 12.34 4.06
N LEU A 8 -11.95 11.17 3.43
CA LEU A 8 -11.01 11.04 2.32
C LEU A 8 -11.35 11.96 1.14
N VAL A 9 -12.61 11.96 0.68
CA VAL A 9 -13.04 12.84 -0.40
C VAL A 9 -12.92 14.31 -0.02
N LYS A 10 -13.27 14.67 1.23
CA LYS A 10 -13.08 16.05 1.70
C LYS A 10 -11.61 16.47 1.73
N PHE A 11 -10.70 15.57 2.08
CA PHE A 11 -9.26 15.87 2.12
C PHE A 11 -8.68 16.20 0.75
N TYR A 12 -9.13 15.53 -0.32
CA TYR A 12 -8.64 15.83 -1.67
C TYR A 12 -9.08 17.19 -2.21
N HIS A 13 -10.10 17.82 -1.61
CA HIS A 13 -10.54 19.17 -1.93
C HIS A 13 -9.85 20.25 -1.07
N TRP A 14 -8.92 19.86 -0.19
CA TRP A 14 -8.20 20.81 0.64
C TRP A 14 -7.13 21.55 -0.18
N GLU A 15 -6.90 22.82 0.15
CA GLU A 15 -6.00 23.72 -0.59
C GLU A 15 -4.62 23.08 -0.82
N ALA A 16 -4.06 22.38 0.16
CA ALA A 16 -2.76 21.73 0.01
C ALA A 16 -2.74 20.74 -1.18
N PHE A 17 -3.80 19.95 -1.40
CA PHE A 17 -3.88 19.00 -2.51
C PHE A 17 -4.15 19.68 -3.85
N GLN A 18 -4.81 20.84 -3.86
CA GLN A 18 -5.08 21.60 -5.07
C GLN A 18 -3.86 22.38 -5.56
N TYR A 19 -3.08 22.95 -4.64
CA TYR A 19 -1.92 23.80 -4.96
C TYR A 19 -0.58 23.03 -4.99
N ILE A 20 -0.51 21.87 -4.33
CA ILE A 20 0.68 21.00 -4.32
C ILE A 20 0.23 19.62 -4.80
N THR A 21 0.08 19.47 -6.12
CA THR A 21 -0.44 18.24 -6.73
C THR A 21 0.52 17.07 -6.58
N GLU A 22 1.80 17.33 -6.30
CA GLU A 22 2.80 16.29 -6.01
C GLU A 22 2.45 15.45 -4.77
N ILE A 23 1.51 15.91 -3.93
CA ILE A 23 0.93 15.10 -2.85
C ILE A 23 0.21 13.86 -3.43
N PHE A 24 -0.42 13.95 -4.61
CA PHE A 24 -1.03 12.80 -5.28
C PHE A 24 0.01 11.77 -5.75
N ILE A 25 1.22 12.22 -6.10
CA ILE A 25 2.33 11.30 -6.42
C ILE A 25 2.79 10.55 -5.16
N LEU A 26 2.73 11.22 -4.01
CA LEU A 26 3.13 10.67 -2.73
C LEU A 26 2.13 9.66 -2.15
N VAL A 27 0.83 9.82 -2.43
CA VAL A 27 -0.24 8.99 -1.86
C VAL A 27 -0.02 7.49 -2.11
N PRO A 28 0.11 6.99 -3.36
CA PRO A 28 0.35 5.57 -3.59
C PRO A 28 1.66 5.07 -2.99
N ALA A 29 2.71 5.88 -2.99
CA ALA A 29 4.01 5.49 -2.42
C ALA A 29 3.92 5.27 -0.90
N LEU A 30 3.20 6.12 -0.16
CA LEU A 30 3.00 5.97 1.29
C LEU A 30 2.07 4.80 1.64
N LEU A 31 1.02 4.58 0.84
CA LEU A 31 0.11 3.44 1.00
C LEU A 31 0.80 2.11 0.68
N GLY A 32 1.60 2.06 -0.38
CA GLY A 32 2.42 0.90 -0.73
C GLY A 32 3.46 0.60 0.34
N LEU A 33 4.16 1.63 0.85
CA LEU A 33 5.11 1.51 1.96
C LEU A 33 4.46 0.86 3.19
N LYS A 34 3.25 1.29 3.54
CA LYS A 34 2.43 0.76 4.64
C LYS A 34 2.18 -0.75 4.43
N GLY A 35 1.63 -1.13 3.28
CA GLY A 35 1.31 -2.53 2.96
C GLY A 35 2.54 -3.45 3.08
N ASN A 36 3.69 -2.95 2.64
CA ASN A 36 4.94 -3.70 2.61
C ASN A 36 5.49 -3.92 4.02
N LEU A 37 5.49 -2.88 4.86
CA LEU A 37 6.08 -2.96 6.19
C LEU A 37 5.18 -3.69 7.19
N GLU A 38 3.87 -3.50 7.13
CA GLU A 38 2.93 -4.19 8.01
C GLU A 38 2.79 -5.65 7.72
N MET A 39 2.64 -6.01 6.44
CA MET A 39 2.41 -7.41 6.11
C MET A 39 3.64 -8.25 6.45
N THR A 40 4.82 -7.66 6.22
CA THR A 40 6.09 -8.24 6.64
C THR A 40 6.17 -8.35 8.17
N LEU A 41 5.77 -7.32 8.92
CA LEU A 41 5.72 -7.36 10.39
C LEU A 41 4.73 -8.43 10.90
N ALA A 42 3.52 -8.46 10.34
CA ALA A 42 2.45 -9.37 10.73
C ALA A 42 2.83 -10.82 10.47
N SER A 43 3.33 -11.12 9.27
CA SER A 43 3.85 -12.44 8.91
C SER A 43 4.93 -12.89 9.89
N ARG A 44 5.94 -12.05 10.15
CA ARG A 44 7.04 -12.39 11.08
C ARG A 44 6.56 -12.63 12.52
N LEU A 45 5.69 -11.78 13.03
CA LEU A 45 5.13 -11.95 14.38
C LEU A 45 4.29 -13.23 14.44
N SER A 46 3.49 -13.52 13.41
CA SER A 46 2.67 -14.71 13.33
C SER A 46 3.51 -15.99 13.28
N THR A 47 4.49 -16.07 12.38
CA THR A 47 5.40 -17.22 12.29
C THR A 47 6.11 -17.45 13.62
N ALA A 48 6.59 -16.39 14.28
CA ALA A 48 7.25 -16.52 15.58
C ALA A 48 6.28 -17.02 16.67
N VAL A 49 5.00 -16.62 16.64
CA VAL A 49 3.97 -17.11 17.56
C VAL A 49 3.64 -18.58 17.27
N ASN A 50 3.51 -18.98 16.00
CA ASN A 50 3.07 -20.31 15.58
C ASN A 50 4.17 -21.39 15.73
N VAL A 51 5.44 -21.02 15.53
CA VAL A 51 6.59 -21.94 15.68
C VAL A 51 6.92 -22.24 17.15
N GLY A 52 6.21 -21.64 18.10
CA GLY A 52 6.39 -21.93 19.53
C GLY A 52 7.69 -21.40 20.11
N LYS A 53 8.46 -20.57 19.39
CA LYS A 53 9.67 -19.86 19.90
C LYS A 53 9.36 -18.78 20.95
N MET A 54 8.22 -18.87 21.65
CA MET A 54 7.66 -17.80 22.49
C MET A 54 7.23 -18.27 23.88
N ASP A 55 8.07 -19.06 24.56
CA ASP A 55 7.80 -19.48 25.95
C ASP A 55 8.14 -18.38 26.96
N SER A 56 9.04 -17.44 26.61
CA SER A 56 9.43 -16.31 27.48
C SER A 56 8.74 -15.00 27.10
N PRO A 57 8.07 -14.30 28.05
CA PRO A 57 7.45 -13.00 27.79
C PRO A 57 8.47 -11.91 27.45
N ILE A 58 9.70 -12.03 27.94
CA ILE A 58 10.78 -11.06 27.70
C ILE A 58 11.27 -11.15 26.25
N GLU A 59 11.51 -12.37 25.75
CA GLU A 59 11.93 -12.59 24.36
C GLU A 59 10.85 -12.12 23.37
N LYS A 60 9.58 -12.36 23.71
CA LYS A 60 8.45 -11.87 22.92
C LYS A 60 8.46 -10.35 22.77
N TRP A 61 8.59 -9.61 23.89
CA TRP A 61 8.61 -8.14 23.83
C TRP A 61 9.86 -7.61 23.14
N ASN A 62 11.02 -8.25 23.31
CA ASN A 62 12.25 -7.88 22.61
C ASN A 62 12.11 -8.05 21.09
N LEU A 63 11.49 -9.13 20.62
CA LEU A 63 11.18 -9.34 19.21
C LEU A 63 10.22 -8.28 18.67
N ILE A 64 9.14 -7.99 19.40
CA ILE A 64 8.14 -6.98 19.00
C ILE A 64 8.78 -5.59 18.90
N ILE A 65 9.53 -5.18 19.94
CA ILE A 65 10.18 -3.87 19.98
C ILE A 65 11.23 -3.75 18.86
N GLY A 66 12.03 -4.79 18.63
CA GLY A 66 13.04 -4.79 17.56
C GLY A 66 12.43 -4.64 16.16
N ASN A 67 11.32 -5.33 15.88
CA ASN A 67 10.63 -5.22 14.60
C ASN A 67 9.83 -3.93 14.46
N LEU A 68 9.24 -3.40 15.54
CA LEU A 68 8.58 -2.09 15.51
C LEU A 68 9.59 -0.97 15.29
N ALA A 69 10.76 -1.04 15.92
CA ALA A 69 11.85 -0.10 15.68
C ALA A 69 12.38 -0.20 14.23
N LEU A 70 12.51 -1.41 13.69
CA LEU A 70 12.85 -1.62 12.27
C LEU A 70 11.81 -0.94 11.36
N LYS A 71 10.52 -1.16 11.64
CA LYS A 71 9.41 -0.53 10.91
C LYS A 71 9.51 0.99 10.96
N GLN A 72 9.84 1.59 12.10
CA GLN A 72 10.04 3.04 12.22
C GLN A 72 11.18 3.52 11.32
N VAL A 73 12.34 2.86 11.35
CA VAL A 73 13.48 3.23 10.49
C VAL A 73 13.09 3.18 9.02
N GLN A 74 12.48 2.08 8.59
CA GLN A 74 12.07 1.90 7.19
C GLN A 74 11.00 2.92 6.79
N ALA A 75 10.01 3.20 7.65
CA ALA A 75 8.97 4.17 7.37
C ALA A 75 9.53 5.59 7.20
N THR A 76 10.42 6.03 8.09
CA THR A 76 11.03 7.37 8.01
C THR A 76 11.91 7.52 6.77
N VAL A 77 12.80 6.56 6.52
CA VAL A 77 13.72 6.61 5.37
C VAL A 77 12.95 6.53 4.05
N VAL A 78 12.00 5.60 3.94
CA VAL A 78 11.27 5.44 2.68
C VAL A 78 10.25 6.56 2.48
N GLY A 79 9.66 7.12 3.54
CA GLY A 79 8.87 8.35 3.45
C GLY A 79 9.69 9.53 2.91
N PHE A 80 10.93 9.70 3.38
CA PHE A 80 11.84 10.70 2.82
C PHE A 80 12.14 10.44 1.33
N LEU A 81 12.50 9.20 0.98
CA LEU A 81 12.78 8.83 -0.41
C LEU A 81 11.55 8.97 -1.32
N ALA A 82 10.35 8.68 -0.82
CA ALA A 82 9.09 8.86 -1.55
C ALA A 82 8.81 10.34 -1.83
N ALA A 83 9.12 11.24 -0.89
CA ALA A 83 9.01 12.68 -1.13
C ALA A 83 10.02 13.17 -2.17
N VAL A 84 11.27 12.69 -2.09
CA VAL A 84 12.28 12.99 -3.12
C VAL A 84 11.84 12.48 -4.48
N ALA A 85 11.32 11.26 -4.56
CA ALA A 85 10.79 10.69 -5.78
C ALA A 85 9.61 11.51 -6.32
N ALA A 86 8.67 11.93 -5.47
CA ALA A 86 7.54 12.78 -5.86
C ALA A 86 8.01 14.13 -6.43
N VAL A 87 8.99 14.78 -5.79
CA VAL A 87 9.57 16.03 -6.28
C VAL A 87 10.26 15.85 -7.64
N VAL A 88 11.03 14.78 -7.81
CA VAL A 88 11.72 14.48 -9.09
C VAL A 88 10.72 14.14 -10.20
N LEU A 89 9.75 13.28 -9.90
CA LEU A 89 8.74 12.84 -10.87
C LEU A 89 7.75 13.95 -11.23
N GLY A 90 7.40 14.84 -10.30
CA GLY A 90 6.58 16.03 -10.59
C GLY A 90 7.33 17.09 -11.40
N TRP A 91 8.65 17.21 -11.19
CA TRP A 91 9.47 18.16 -11.94
C TRP A 91 9.66 17.78 -13.42
N ILE A 92 9.77 16.49 -13.75
CA ILE A 92 10.06 16.02 -15.13
C ILE A 92 9.02 16.51 -16.16
N PRO A 93 7.68 16.41 -15.91
CA PRO A 93 6.67 16.86 -16.87
C PRO A 93 6.40 18.37 -16.83
N GLU A 94 6.40 18.99 -15.65
CA GLU A 94 5.99 20.39 -15.43
C GLU A 94 7.14 21.40 -15.61
N GLY A 95 8.38 20.99 -15.35
CA GLY A 95 9.58 21.82 -15.39
C GLY A 95 9.68 22.91 -14.31
N LYS A 96 8.69 23.02 -13.41
CA LYS A 96 8.64 24.01 -12.32
C LYS A 96 9.17 23.41 -11.03
N PHE A 97 10.24 23.98 -10.48
CA PHE A 97 10.80 23.56 -9.20
C PHE A 97 10.63 24.67 -8.16
N GLN A 98 9.79 24.44 -7.15
CA GLN A 98 9.61 25.34 -6.01
C GLN A 98 10.16 24.69 -4.74
N MET A 99 11.20 25.31 -4.16
CA MET A 99 11.89 24.77 -2.99
C MET A 99 10.96 24.67 -1.75
N SER A 100 10.03 25.62 -1.61
CA SER A 100 9.01 25.62 -0.54
C SER A 100 8.12 24.38 -0.61
N HIS A 101 7.67 23.99 -1.80
CA HIS A 101 6.86 22.80 -2.02
C HIS A 101 7.66 21.53 -1.75
N ALA A 102 8.92 21.47 -2.23
CA ALA A 102 9.79 20.32 -1.99
C ALA A 102 10.04 20.07 -0.49
N VAL A 103 10.29 21.13 0.29
CA VAL A 103 10.48 21.03 1.74
C VAL A 103 9.19 20.64 2.46
N LEU A 104 8.05 21.19 2.04
CA LEU A 104 6.74 20.81 2.59
C LEU A 104 6.45 19.33 2.31
N LEU A 105 6.64 18.84 1.09
CA LEU A 105 6.45 17.44 0.70
C LEU A 105 7.34 16.49 1.50
N CYS A 106 8.62 16.84 1.67
CA CYS A 106 9.54 16.07 2.51
C CYS A 106 9.07 16.01 3.96
N SER A 107 8.68 17.16 4.51
CA SER A 107 8.22 17.26 5.90
C SER A 107 6.92 16.51 6.13
N SER A 108 5.92 16.71 5.26
CA SER A 108 4.62 16.04 5.36
C SER A 108 4.76 14.54 5.18
N SER A 109 5.56 14.07 4.22
CA SER A 109 5.81 12.66 4.00
C SER A 109 6.49 11.99 5.20
N VAL A 110 7.60 12.56 5.69
CA VAL A 110 8.37 11.97 6.78
C VAL A 110 7.56 11.94 8.07
N ALA A 111 6.88 13.04 8.40
CA ALA A 111 6.03 13.12 9.58
C ALA A 111 4.85 12.15 9.49
N THR A 112 4.19 12.08 8.34
CA THR A 112 3.09 11.14 8.09
C THR A 112 3.55 9.70 8.23
N ALA A 113 4.62 9.33 7.51
CA ALA A 113 5.14 7.98 7.52
C ALA A 113 5.51 7.55 8.95
N PHE A 114 6.16 8.43 9.72
CA PHE A 114 6.54 8.16 11.11
C PHE A 114 5.34 7.98 12.05
N ILE A 115 4.38 8.91 12.02
CA ILE A 115 3.23 8.92 12.95
C ILE A 115 2.28 7.77 12.60
N ALA A 116 1.99 7.58 11.31
CA ALA A 116 1.14 6.48 10.84
C ALA A 116 1.76 5.13 11.17
N SER A 117 3.06 4.93 10.91
CA SER A 117 3.73 3.65 11.19
C SER A 117 3.75 3.31 12.68
N LEU A 118 3.92 4.32 13.55
CA LEU A 118 3.90 4.17 15.01
C LEU A 118 2.51 3.80 15.51
N LEU A 119 1.50 4.60 15.17
CA LEU A 119 0.11 4.42 15.62
C LEU A 119 -0.40 3.04 15.21
N GLN A 120 -0.16 2.68 13.96
CA GLN A 120 -0.55 1.39 13.42
C GLN A 120 0.25 0.23 14.01
N GLY A 121 1.54 0.41 14.30
CA GLY A 121 2.32 -0.58 15.00
C GLY A 121 1.76 -0.90 16.39
N ILE A 122 1.30 0.12 17.12
CA ILE A 122 0.63 -0.04 18.43
C ILE A 122 -0.69 -0.81 18.26
N ILE A 123 -1.52 -0.44 17.27
CA ILE A 123 -2.77 -1.13 16.97
C ILE A 123 -2.51 -2.61 16.66
N MET A 124 -1.54 -2.90 15.81
CA MET A 124 -1.19 -4.27 15.41
C MET A 124 -0.74 -5.13 16.58
N VAL A 125 0.14 -4.61 17.43
CA VAL A 125 0.57 -5.32 18.65
C VAL A 125 -0.64 -5.56 19.57
N GLY A 126 -1.52 -4.57 19.72
CA GLY A 126 -2.76 -4.68 20.50
C GLY A 126 -3.67 -5.79 19.99
N VAL A 127 -3.91 -5.86 18.67
CA VAL A 127 -4.74 -6.90 18.05
C VAL A 127 -4.10 -8.28 18.24
N ILE A 128 -2.80 -8.43 17.95
CA ILE A 128 -2.12 -9.73 18.07
C ILE A 128 -2.15 -10.25 19.51
N VAL A 129 -1.85 -9.39 20.50
CA VAL A 129 -1.88 -9.76 21.92
C VAL A 129 -3.31 -10.05 22.38
N GLY A 130 -4.29 -9.26 21.93
CA GLY A 130 -5.71 -9.44 22.23
C GLY A 130 -6.26 -10.76 21.68
N SER A 131 -6.02 -11.05 20.40
CA SER A 131 -6.43 -12.30 19.74
C SER A 131 -5.84 -13.54 20.43
N LYS A 132 -4.56 -13.48 20.84
CA LYS A 132 -3.95 -14.58 21.60
C LYS A 132 -4.65 -14.82 22.94
N LYS A 133 -5.09 -13.77 23.64
CA LYS A 133 -5.82 -13.92 24.91
C LYS A 133 -7.22 -14.52 24.73
N THR A 134 -7.85 -14.31 23.58
CA THR A 134 -9.19 -14.83 23.27
C THR A 134 -9.16 -16.18 22.53
N GLY A 135 -7.97 -16.74 22.28
CA GLY A 135 -7.81 -18.02 21.56
C GLY A 135 -8.13 -17.94 20.07
N ILE A 136 -8.32 -16.73 19.54
CA ILE A 136 -8.55 -16.50 18.11
C ILE A 136 -7.18 -16.39 17.43
N ASN A 137 -7.02 -17.03 16.26
CA ASN A 137 -5.79 -16.88 15.50
C ASN A 137 -5.60 -15.38 15.14
N PRO A 138 -4.49 -14.74 15.58
CA PRO A 138 -4.24 -13.33 15.32
C PRO A 138 -4.24 -13.00 13.83
N ASP A 139 -3.91 -13.93 12.94
CA ASP A 139 -3.87 -13.69 11.49
C ASP A 139 -5.25 -13.40 10.90
N ASN A 140 -6.29 -13.98 11.48
CA ASN A 140 -7.66 -13.83 11.01
C ASN A 140 -8.26 -12.46 11.36
N VAL A 141 -7.64 -11.72 12.29
CA VAL A 141 -8.14 -10.45 12.82
C VAL A 141 -7.18 -9.30 12.56
N ALA A 142 -5.88 -9.53 12.77
CA ALA A 142 -4.85 -8.52 12.55
C ALA A 142 -4.74 -8.13 11.08
N THR A 143 -4.77 -9.11 10.16
CA THR A 143 -4.61 -8.84 8.72
C THR A 143 -5.71 -7.95 8.14
N PRO A 144 -7.02 -8.20 8.39
CA PRO A 144 -8.08 -7.32 7.90
C PRO A 144 -8.10 -5.93 8.55
N ILE A 145 -7.74 -5.83 9.84
CA ILE A 145 -7.68 -4.55 10.56
C ILE A 145 -6.50 -3.72 10.07
N ALA A 146 -5.31 -4.33 9.91
CA ALA A 146 -4.12 -3.72 9.32
C ALA A 146 -4.41 -3.13 7.94
N ALA A 147 -5.01 -3.95 7.08
CA ALA A 147 -5.38 -3.58 5.72
C ALA A 147 -6.34 -2.39 5.72
N SER A 148 -7.48 -2.50 6.39
CA SER A 148 -8.57 -1.52 6.29
C SER A 148 -8.31 -0.21 7.06
N PHE A 149 -7.84 -0.25 8.31
CA PHE A 149 -7.64 0.96 9.11
C PHE A 149 -6.35 1.70 8.72
N GLY A 150 -5.34 0.99 8.26
CA GLY A 150 -4.03 1.56 8.04
C GLY A 150 -3.96 2.58 6.91
N ASP A 151 -4.63 2.31 5.78
CA ASP A 151 -4.63 3.24 4.63
C ASP A 151 -5.36 4.52 5.01
N LEU A 152 -6.49 4.37 5.69
CA LEU A 152 -7.27 5.50 6.19
C LEU A 152 -6.48 6.36 7.16
N ILE A 153 -5.83 5.75 8.16
CA ILE A 153 -5.00 6.47 9.14
C ILE A 153 -3.88 7.22 8.42
N THR A 154 -3.20 6.57 7.48
CA THR A 154 -2.08 7.18 6.75
C THR A 154 -2.53 8.37 5.92
N LEU A 155 -3.62 8.23 5.15
CA LEU A 155 -4.17 9.32 4.33
C LEU A 155 -4.73 10.47 5.18
N ALA A 156 -5.41 10.16 6.28
CA ALA A 156 -5.92 11.18 7.18
C ALA A 156 -4.79 11.99 7.81
N ILE A 157 -3.74 11.32 8.31
CA ILE A 157 -2.56 11.98 8.85
C ILE A 157 -1.87 12.81 7.76
N LEU A 158 -1.71 12.27 6.55
CA LEU A 158 -1.12 12.99 5.42
C LEU A 158 -1.87 14.28 5.13
N ALA A 159 -3.20 14.21 5.06
CA ALA A 159 -4.02 15.36 4.76
C ALA A 159 -3.93 16.44 5.83
N TRP A 160 -4.00 16.05 7.11
CA TRP A 160 -3.90 16.96 8.24
C TRP A 160 -2.52 17.63 8.33
N ILE A 161 -1.44 16.87 8.18
CA ILE A 161 -0.09 17.41 8.25
C ILE A 161 0.19 18.31 7.05
N SER A 162 -0.17 17.87 5.84
CA SER A 162 0.05 18.66 4.62
C SER A 162 -0.71 19.98 4.66
N GLN A 163 -1.98 19.98 5.09
CA GLN A 163 -2.75 21.21 5.22
C GLN A 163 -2.25 22.12 6.34
N GLY A 164 -1.84 21.55 7.48
CA GLY A 164 -1.27 22.32 8.58
C GLY A 164 0.03 23.02 8.15
N LEU A 165 0.94 22.30 7.49
CA LEU A 165 2.18 22.84 6.98
C LEU A 165 1.95 23.85 5.85
N TYR A 166 0.96 23.61 4.98
CA TYR A 166 0.59 24.54 3.90
C TYR A 166 0.12 25.89 4.45
N LYS A 167 -0.74 25.89 5.48
CA LYS A 167 -1.18 27.14 6.15
C LYS A 167 -0.03 27.90 6.81
N CYS A 168 1.05 27.22 7.19
CA CYS A 168 2.23 27.84 7.76
C CYS A 168 3.29 28.24 6.71
N LEU A 169 3.10 27.90 5.43
CA LEU A 169 4.14 28.03 4.40
C LEU A 169 4.59 29.47 4.21
N ASP A 170 3.63 30.41 4.12
CA ASP A 170 3.92 31.84 3.90
C ASP A 170 4.31 32.57 5.19
N SER A 171 3.65 32.25 6.31
CA SER A 171 3.87 32.95 7.59
C SER A 171 5.13 32.48 8.32
N TYR A 172 5.45 31.19 8.24
CA TYR A 172 6.53 30.55 9.01
C TYR A 172 7.25 29.47 8.17
N PRO A 173 8.05 29.87 7.16
CA PRO A 173 8.65 28.94 6.20
C PRO A 173 9.63 27.93 6.83
N TYR A 174 10.16 28.23 8.02
CA TYR A 174 11.08 27.34 8.75
C TYR A 174 10.38 26.16 9.43
N VAL A 175 9.05 26.20 9.62
CA VAL A 175 8.31 25.15 10.35
C VAL A 175 8.41 23.80 9.64
N SER A 176 8.23 23.76 8.32
CA SER A 176 8.35 22.53 7.53
C SER A 176 9.74 21.90 7.67
N SER A 177 10.81 22.71 7.61
CA SER A 177 12.19 22.25 7.80
C SER A 177 12.43 21.69 9.21
N LEU A 178 11.92 22.36 10.25
CA LEU A 178 12.04 21.91 11.64
C LEU A 178 11.32 20.58 11.88
N VAL A 179 10.11 20.43 11.34
CA VAL A 179 9.33 19.17 11.45
C VAL A 179 10.08 18.02 10.75
N CYS A 180 10.59 18.26 9.54
CA CYS A 180 11.37 17.25 8.83
C CYS A 180 12.64 16.87 9.61
N ALA A 181 13.40 17.86 10.08
CA ALA A 181 14.61 17.65 10.85
C ALA A 181 14.34 16.88 12.16
N PHE A 182 13.25 17.21 12.87
CA PHE A 182 12.86 16.54 14.10
C PHE A 182 12.66 15.03 13.88
N PHE A 183 11.84 14.63 12.91
CA PHE A 183 11.59 13.21 12.65
C PHE A 183 12.81 12.47 12.11
N MET A 184 13.60 13.11 11.25
CA MET A 184 14.86 12.53 10.75
C MET A 184 15.86 12.29 11.88
N CYS A 185 15.97 13.22 12.84
CA CYS A 185 16.84 13.09 14.02
C CYS A 185 16.43 11.95 14.97
N LEU A 186 15.19 11.45 14.90
CA LEU A 186 14.77 10.28 15.68
C LEU A 186 15.23 8.96 15.05
N THR A 187 15.60 8.94 13.77
CA THR A 187 16.00 7.71 13.04
C THR A 187 17.16 6.96 13.71
N PRO A 188 18.27 7.60 14.15
CA PRO A 188 19.39 6.92 14.80
C PRO A 188 18.97 6.17 16.07
N LEU A 189 18.04 6.71 16.84
CA LEU A 189 17.50 6.05 18.04
C LEU A 189 16.84 4.71 17.67
N TRP A 190 16.01 4.70 16.63
CA TRP A 190 15.33 3.49 16.17
C TRP A 190 16.29 2.47 15.53
N ILE A 191 17.34 2.93 14.84
CA ILE A 191 18.42 2.06 14.34
C ILE A 191 19.09 1.31 15.50
N VAL A 192 19.45 2.04 16.56
CA VAL A 192 20.08 1.44 17.75
C VAL A 192 19.14 0.43 18.40
N ILE A 193 17.85 0.76 18.58
CA ILE A 193 16.87 -0.16 19.18
C ILE A 193 16.66 -1.41 18.31
N SER A 194 16.53 -1.24 16.99
CA SER A 194 16.32 -2.34 16.04
C SER A 194 17.51 -3.30 15.99
N SER A 195 18.73 -2.77 16.07
CA SER A 195 19.97 -3.56 16.00
C SER A 195 20.19 -4.52 17.17
N LYS A 196 19.46 -4.34 18.29
CA LYS A 196 19.59 -5.18 19.49
C LYS A 196 19.09 -6.61 19.28
N HIS A 197 18.12 -6.82 18.39
CA HIS A 197 17.58 -8.16 18.12
C HIS A 197 18.17 -8.73 16.81
N PRO A 198 18.72 -9.96 16.79
CA PRO A 198 19.44 -10.50 15.63
C PRO A 198 18.59 -10.61 14.37
N ALA A 199 17.30 -10.95 14.51
CA ALA A 199 16.38 -11.00 13.37
C ALA A 199 16.20 -9.61 12.74
N SER A 200 15.87 -8.59 13.54
CA SER A 200 15.67 -7.22 13.07
C SER A 200 16.96 -6.61 12.51
N ARG A 201 18.11 -6.91 13.12
CA ARG A 201 19.43 -6.48 12.63
C ARG A 201 19.72 -7.01 11.23
N THR A 202 19.44 -8.27 10.95
CA THR A 202 19.68 -8.85 9.62
C THR A 202 18.90 -8.08 8.56
N LEU A 203 17.64 -7.81 8.85
CA LEU A 203 16.71 -7.12 7.98
C LEU A 203 17.01 -5.62 7.82
N LEU A 204 17.62 -5.00 8.84
CA LEU A 204 18.14 -3.64 8.75
C LEU A 204 19.25 -3.51 7.70
N TYR A 205 19.97 -4.58 7.37
CA TYR A 205 21.00 -4.55 6.32
C TYR A 205 20.50 -5.09 4.97
N SER A 206 19.68 -6.14 4.96
CA SER A 206 19.26 -6.81 3.72
C SER A 206 17.87 -6.43 3.21
N GLY A 207 17.03 -5.78 4.02
CA GLY A 207 15.60 -5.58 3.73
C GLY A 207 15.26 -4.36 2.87
N TRP A 208 16.24 -3.63 2.34
CA TRP A 208 16.01 -2.37 1.63
C TRP A 208 15.63 -2.54 0.16
N GLU A 209 16.21 -3.52 -0.53
CA GLU A 209 15.95 -3.78 -1.95
C GLU A 209 14.44 -3.90 -2.26
N PRO A 210 13.66 -4.77 -1.58
CA PRO A 210 12.25 -4.90 -1.91
C PRO A 210 11.43 -3.66 -1.57
N VAL A 211 11.76 -2.99 -0.47
CA VAL A 211 10.99 -1.82 0.01
C VAL A 211 11.22 -0.60 -0.87
N ILE A 212 12.47 -0.31 -1.24
CA ILE A 212 12.82 0.84 -2.08
C ILE A 212 12.31 0.63 -3.52
N THR A 213 12.52 -0.56 -4.08
CA THR A 213 12.02 -0.86 -5.44
C THR A 213 10.50 -0.79 -5.51
N ALA A 214 9.78 -1.31 -4.50
CA ALA A 214 8.33 -1.18 -4.43
C ALA A 214 7.89 0.29 -4.35
N MET A 215 8.54 1.10 -3.50
CA MET A 215 8.23 2.53 -3.41
C MET A 215 8.37 3.23 -4.77
N VAL A 216 9.46 2.97 -5.52
CA VAL A 216 9.67 3.55 -6.85
C VAL A 216 8.55 3.15 -7.82
N ILE A 217 8.14 1.88 -7.83
CA ILE A 217 7.04 1.40 -8.69
C ILE A 217 5.73 2.10 -8.32
N SER A 218 5.37 2.17 -7.04
CA SER A 218 4.16 2.86 -6.57
C SER A 218 4.19 4.36 -6.89
N SER A 219 5.36 5.02 -6.83
CA SER A 219 5.51 6.43 -7.21
C SER A 219 5.20 6.68 -8.69
N ILE A 220 5.48 5.73 -9.60
CA ILE A 220 5.07 5.84 -11.01
C ILE A 220 3.53 5.81 -11.11
N GLY A 221 2.87 4.96 -10.33
CA GLY A 221 1.40 4.96 -10.22
C GLY A 221 0.88 6.31 -9.72
N GLY A 222 1.54 6.89 -8.72
CA GLY A 222 1.25 8.24 -8.22
C GLY A 222 1.39 9.33 -9.27
N LEU A 223 2.39 9.25 -10.15
CA LEU A 223 2.55 10.18 -11.27
C LEU A 223 1.40 10.08 -12.28
N ILE A 224 0.93 8.87 -12.58
CA ILE A 224 -0.24 8.67 -13.45
C ILE A 224 -1.48 9.29 -12.79
N LEU A 225 -1.65 9.11 -11.48
CA LEU A 225 -2.76 9.71 -10.73
C LEU A 225 -2.71 11.24 -10.82
N ASP A 226 -1.59 11.86 -10.44
CA ASP A 226 -1.39 13.31 -10.50
C ASP A 226 -1.72 13.88 -11.89
N LYS A 227 -1.20 13.23 -12.95
CA LYS A 227 -1.44 13.72 -14.31
C LYS A 227 -2.89 13.57 -14.76
N THR A 228 -3.59 12.54 -14.29
CA THR A 228 -5.00 12.31 -14.63
C THR A 228 -5.90 13.29 -13.88
N VAL A 229 -5.61 13.57 -12.60
CA VAL A 229 -6.39 14.48 -11.75
C VAL A 229 -6.24 15.94 -12.18
N SER A 230 -5.13 16.27 -12.85
CA SER A 230 -4.91 17.59 -13.44
C SER A 230 -5.93 17.94 -14.54
N ASP A 231 -6.60 16.95 -15.15
CA ASP A 231 -7.74 17.19 -16.04
C ASP A 231 -9.04 17.24 -15.20
N PRO A 232 -9.76 18.39 -15.17
CA PRO A 232 -11.01 18.52 -14.41
C PRO A 232 -12.04 17.44 -14.74
N ASN A 233 -12.07 16.97 -15.99
CA ASN A 233 -13.03 15.94 -16.43
C ASN A 233 -12.73 14.56 -15.85
N LEU A 234 -11.49 14.33 -15.39
CA LEU A 234 -11.03 13.03 -14.90
C LEU A 234 -10.73 13.05 -13.39
N ALA A 235 -10.94 14.18 -12.70
CA ALA A 235 -10.68 14.35 -11.27
C ALA A 235 -11.43 13.34 -10.37
N GLY A 236 -12.55 12.79 -10.85
CA GLY A 236 -13.30 11.73 -10.16
C GLY A 236 -12.48 10.45 -9.88
N ILE A 237 -11.38 10.22 -10.59
CA ILE A 237 -10.49 9.06 -10.41
C ILE A 237 -9.96 8.89 -8.98
N VAL A 238 -9.76 10.01 -8.27
CA VAL A 238 -9.18 10.02 -6.92
C VAL A 238 -10.01 9.22 -5.93
N VAL A 239 -11.33 9.25 -6.07
CA VAL A 239 -12.25 8.56 -5.16
C VAL A 239 -12.14 7.04 -5.30
N TYR A 240 -11.87 6.56 -6.52
CA TYR A 240 -11.85 5.14 -6.84
C TYR A 240 -10.46 4.50 -6.76
N THR A 241 -9.39 5.30 -6.80
CA THR A 241 -8.00 4.80 -6.78
C THR A 241 -7.66 4.02 -5.50
N PRO A 242 -7.96 4.51 -4.27
CA PRO A 242 -7.71 3.74 -3.05
C PRO A 242 -8.47 2.41 -3.00
N VAL A 243 -9.67 2.36 -3.60
CA VAL A 243 -10.47 1.13 -3.65
C VAL A 243 -9.84 0.11 -4.60
N ILE A 244 -9.49 0.54 -5.81
CA ILE A 244 -8.95 -0.38 -6.83
C ILE A 244 -7.57 -0.91 -6.44
N ASN A 245 -6.71 -0.03 -5.91
CA ASN A 245 -5.36 -0.40 -5.45
C ASN A 245 -5.44 -1.20 -4.15
N GLY A 246 -6.28 -0.78 -3.20
CA GLY A 246 -6.45 -1.45 -1.92
C GLY A 246 -7.00 -2.87 -2.05
N ILE A 247 -8.04 -3.09 -2.86
CA ILE A 247 -8.58 -4.44 -3.09
C ILE A 247 -7.56 -5.30 -3.84
N GLY A 248 -7.05 -4.82 -4.98
CA GLY A 248 -6.11 -5.59 -5.80
C GLY A 248 -4.82 -5.97 -5.05
N GLY A 249 -4.20 -4.98 -4.39
CA GLY A 249 -2.98 -5.16 -3.61
C GLY A 249 -3.14 -6.12 -2.42
N ASN A 250 -4.25 -6.03 -1.69
CA ASN A 250 -4.48 -6.93 -0.55
C ASN A 250 -4.79 -8.37 -0.99
N LEU A 251 -5.59 -8.56 -2.04
CA LEU A 251 -5.91 -9.91 -2.56
C LEU A 251 -4.66 -10.63 -3.06
N VAL A 252 -3.82 -9.95 -3.85
CA VAL A 252 -2.60 -10.54 -4.39
C VAL A 252 -1.59 -10.88 -3.29
N ALA A 253 -1.53 -10.06 -2.24
CA ALA A 253 -0.63 -10.27 -1.13
C ALA A 253 -1.05 -11.48 -0.26
N ILE A 254 -2.36 -11.69 -0.05
CA ILE A 254 -2.91 -12.91 0.55
C ILE A 254 -2.52 -14.14 -0.27
N GLN A 255 -2.68 -14.08 -1.59
CA GLN A 255 -2.32 -15.19 -2.48
C GLN A 255 -0.81 -15.48 -2.42
N SER A 256 0.02 -14.44 -2.48
CA SER A 256 1.49 -14.56 -2.39
C SER A 256 1.92 -15.22 -1.10
N SER A 257 1.38 -14.77 0.05
CA SER A 257 1.71 -15.33 1.36
C SER A 257 1.29 -16.80 1.48
N ARG A 258 0.13 -17.18 0.92
CA ARG A 258 -0.32 -18.58 0.90
C ARG A 258 0.60 -19.47 0.08
N ILE A 259 1.01 -19.03 -1.11
CA ILE A 259 1.94 -19.78 -1.96
C ILE A 259 3.31 -19.91 -1.24
N SER A 260 3.82 -18.82 -0.67
CA SER A 260 5.08 -18.82 0.11
C SER A 260 5.01 -19.80 1.28
N THR A 261 3.95 -19.73 2.09
CA THR A 261 3.72 -20.63 3.23
C THR A 261 3.68 -22.09 2.78
N HIS A 262 2.98 -22.39 1.67
CA HIS A 262 2.94 -23.73 1.12
C HIS A 262 4.34 -24.24 0.73
N LEU A 263 5.17 -23.41 0.09
CA LEU A 263 6.55 -23.75 -0.26
C LEU A 263 7.41 -24.02 0.97
N HIS A 264 7.33 -23.18 2.00
CA HIS A 264 8.06 -23.37 3.26
C HIS A 264 7.73 -24.67 3.98
N PHE A 265 6.49 -25.17 3.87
CA PHE A 265 6.07 -26.43 4.51
C PHE A 265 6.36 -27.68 3.67
N HIS A 266 6.35 -27.58 2.34
CA HIS A 266 6.33 -28.76 1.46
C HIS A 266 7.56 -28.87 0.54
N CYS A 267 8.41 -27.85 0.47
CA CYS A 267 9.55 -27.82 -0.43
C CYS A 267 10.84 -27.45 0.32
N ALA A 268 11.96 -28.03 -0.10
CA ALA A 268 13.26 -27.57 0.34
C ALA A 268 13.54 -26.16 -0.22
N PRO A 269 14.29 -25.30 0.50
CA PRO A 269 14.69 -23.99 -0.02
C PRO A 269 15.37 -24.11 -1.39
N GLY A 270 14.87 -23.37 -2.39
CA GLY A 270 15.38 -23.42 -3.76
C GLY A 270 14.73 -24.47 -4.67
N GLU A 271 14.06 -25.49 -4.09
CA GLU A 271 13.34 -26.50 -4.86
C GLU A 271 11.87 -26.10 -5.05
N VAL A 272 11.37 -26.18 -6.27
CA VAL A 272 9.97 -25.91 -6.59
C VAL A 272 9.20 -27.20 -6.90
N PRO A 273 7.88 -27.23 -6.69
CA PRO A 273 7.03 -28.36 -7.08
C PRO A 273 7.19 -28.72 -8.56
N ASP A 274 6.96 -29.99 -8.93
CA ASP A 274 7.08 -30.44 -10.32
C ASP A 274 6.17 -29.68 -11.28
N GLU A 275 4.96 -29.36 -10.83
CA GLU A 275 4.01 -28.50 -11.57
C GLU A 275 4.59 -27.12 -11.88
N ALA A 276 5.51 -26.64 -11.04
CA ALA A 276 6.15 -25.35 -11.22
C ALA A 276 7.34 -25.37 -12.15
N LYS A 277 8.03 -26.50 -12.34
CA LYS A 277 9.31 -26.60 -13.07
C LYS A 277 9.22 -26.19 -14.56
N GLY A 278 8.03 -26.22 -15.18
CA GLY A 278 7.80 -25.83 -16.57
C GLY A 278 7.72 -24.32 -16.84
N CYS A 279 7.52 -23.96 -18.12
CA CYS A 279 7.23 -22.58 -18.52
C CYS A 279 5.89 -22.12 -17.94
N TYR A 280 5.86 -20.88 -17.46
CA TYR A 280 4.65 -20.29 -16.91
C TYR A 280 3.65 -19.94 -18.03
N TYR A 281 2.37 -20.23 -17.78
CA TYR A 281 1.25 -19.78 -18.60
C TYR A 281 0.06 -19.37 -17.71
N PRO A 282 -0.70 -18.31 -18.03
CA PRO A 282 -1.72 -17.73 -17.14
C PRO A 282 -2.81 -18.70 -16.67
N CYS A 283 -3.26 -19.63 -17.52
CA CYS A 283 -4.29 -20.61 -17.16
C CYS A 283 -3.84 -21.53 -16.02
N ARG A 284 -2.53 -21.72 -15.81
CA ARG A 284 -2.02 -22.55 -14.73
C ARG A 284 -2.43 -22.03 -13.35
N THR A 285 -2.47 -20.71 -13.18
CA THR A 285 -2.82 -20.09 -11.90
C THR A 285 -4.24 -20.47 -11.45
N PHE A 286 -5.17 -20.63 -12.40
CA PHE A 286 -6.58 -20.90 -12.11
C PHE A 286 -7.00 -22.35 -12.36
N CYS A 287 -6.34 -23.08 -13.27
CA CYS A 287 -6.75 -24.42 -13.69
C CYS A 287 -5.86 -25.48 -13.02
N GLY A 288 -6.19 -25.85 -11.78
CA GLY A 288 -5.51 -26.93 -11.06
C GLY A 288 -6.32 -27.42 -9.85
N THR A 289 -5.95 -28.58 -9.32
CA THR A 289 -6.67 -29.23 -8.20
C THR A 289 -6.18 -28.79 -6.82
N GLY A 290 -4.98 -28.21 -6.74
CA GLY A 290 -4.35 -27.75 -5.50
C GLY A 290 -5.03 -26.56 -4.82
N ALA A 291 -4.77 -26.40 -3.52
CA ALA A 291 -5.35 -25.36 -2.69
C ALA A 291 -5.03 -23.93 -3.18
N ASN A 292 -3.84 -23.73 -3.77
CA ASN A 292 -3.41 -22.44 -4.31
C ASN A 292 -4.26 -21.99 -5.51
N HIS A 293 -4.66 -22.93 -6.38
CA HIS A 293 -5.54 -22.65 -7.51
C HIS A 293 -6.95 -22.28 -7.06
N ARG A 294 -7.49 -23.05 -6.10
CA ARG A 294 -8.80 -22.74 -5.49
C ARG A 294 -8.79 -21.37 -4.80
N SER A 295 -7.70 -21.05 -4.10
CA SER A 295 -7.51 -19.73 -3.49
C SER A 295 -7.55 -18.62 -4.55
N ALA A 296 -6.82 -18.75 -5.65
CA ALA A 296 -6.83 -17.78 -6.75
C ALA A 296 -8.23 -17.60 -7.36
N GLN A 297 -8.98 -18.69 -7.57
CA GLN A 297 -10.36 -18.65 -8.09
C GLN A 297 -11.31 -17.91 -7.14
N VAL A 298 -11.23 -18.20 -5.83
CA VAL A 298 -12.08 -17.56 -4.82
C VAL A 298 -11.75 -16.07 -4.70
N LEU A 299 -10.46 -15.71 -4.69
CA LEU A 299 -10.03 -14.31 -4.62
C LEU A 299 -10.47 -13.53 -5.87
N PHE A 300 -10.39 -14.14 -7.06
CA PHE A 300 -10.89 -13.53 -8.29
C PHE A 300 -12.41 -13.35 -8.29
N LEU A 301 -13.16 -14.34 -7.79
CA LEU A 301 -14.62 -14.24 -7.66
C LEU A 301 -15.05 -13.16 -6.64
N LEU A 302 -14.23 -12.92 -5.61
CA LEU A 302 -14.49 -11.91 -4.58
C LEU A 302 -14.35 -10.46 -5.11
N VAL A 303 -13.70 -10.25 -6.25
CA VAL A 303 -13.49 -8.92 -6.85
C VAL A 303 -14.84 -8.26 -7.13
N ILE A 304 -15.76 -8.95 -7.83
CA ILE A 304 -17.07 -8.38 -8.20
C ILE A 304 -17.87 -7.90 -6.97
N PRO A 305 -18.21 -8.76 -5.99
CA PRO A 305 -18.99 -8.31 -4.83
C PRO A 305 -18.23 -7.29 -3.98
N GLY A 306 -16.90 -7.41 -3.85
CA GLY A 306 -16.08 -6.45 -3.12
C GLY A 306 -16.19 -5.05 -3.72
N HIS A 307 -15.93 -4.92 -5.01
CA HIS A 307 -16.00 -3.63 -5.71
C HIS A 307 -17.42 -3.05 -5.74
N LEU A 308 -18.46 -3.87 -5.94
CA LEU A 308 -19.84 -3.41 -5.91
C LEU A 308 -20.25 -2.80 -4.56
N ILE A 309 -19.81 -3.40 -3.44
CA ILE A 309 -20.06 -2.85 -2.10
C ILE A 309 -19.41 -1.47 -1.94
N PHE A 310 -18.16 -1.32 -2.38
CA PHE A 310 -17.46 -0.02 -2.31
C PHE A 310 -18.07 1.03 -3.24
N LEU A 311 -18.43 0.67 -4.47
CA LEU A 311 -19.12 1.57 -5.40
C LEU A 311 -20.46 2.06 -4.84
N TYR A 312 -21.26 1.14 -4.30
CA TYR A 312 -22.52 1.49 -3.65
C TYR A 312 -22.31 2.39 -2.42
N THR A 313 -21.28 2.11 -1.63
CA THR A 313 -20.90 2.96 -0.49
C THR A 313 -20.51 4.37 -0.93
N ILE A 314 -19.70 4.51 -1.98
CA ILE A 314 -19.31 5.81 -2.55
C ILE A 314 -20.56 6.57 -3.04
N HIS A 315 -21.48 5.88 -3.72
CA HIS A 315 -22.74 6.47 -4.21
C HIS A 315 -23.61 7.00 -3.07
N LEU A 316 -23.82 6.19 -2.01
CA LEU A 316 -24.58 6.61 -0.82
C LEU A 316 -23.98 7.83 -0.13
N MET A 317 -22.67 8.00 -0.22
CA MET A 317 -21.95 9.05 0.47
C MET A 317 -21.94 10.39 -0.27
N LYS A 318 -22.58 10.48 -1.46
CA LYS A 318 -22.55 11.67 -2.34
C LYS A 318 -21.13 12.23 -2.49
N SER A 319 -20.14 11.34 -2.49
CA SER A 319 -18.71 11.67 -2.36
C SER A 319 -18.00 11.76 -3.71
N GLY A 320 -18.76 11.77 -4.80
CA GLY A 320 -18.23 11.98 -6.14
C GLY A 320 -19.25 12.72 -6.98
N HIS A 321 -18.77 13.65 -7.80
CA HIS A 321 -19.54 14.28 -8.89
C HIS A 321 -19.80 13.30 -10.06
N THR A 322 -19.39 12.03 -9.93
CA THR A 322 -19.65 11.00 -10.94
C THR A 322 -20.94 10.27 -10.63
N THR A 323 -21.90 10.28 -11.55
CA THR A 323 -23.11 9.47 -11.40
C THR A 323 -22.76 8.02 -11.67
N LEU A 324 -23.33 7.11 -10.88
CA LEU A 324 -23.02 5.68 -10.99
C LEU A 324 -23.78 5.09 -12.20
N THR A 325 -23.35 5.40 -13.42
CA THR A 325 -23.97 4.89 -14.65
C THR A 325 -23.69 3.38 -14.78
N PRO A 326 -24.61 2.60 -15.37
CA PRO A 326 -24.35 1.20 -15.69
C PRO A 326 -23.12 1.00 -16.58
N ILE A 327 -22.83 1.98 -17.45
CA ILE A 327 -21.67 1.99 -18.34
C ILE A 327 -20.40 2.15 -17.51
N PHE A 328 -20.31 3.18 -16.66
CA PHE A 328 -19.20 3.37 -15.72
C PHE A 328 -18.94 2.12 -14.87
N MET A 329 -19.99 1.55 -14.26
CA MET A 329 -19.84 0.34 -13.45
C MET A 329 -19.27 -0.83 -14.24
N SER A 330 -19.71 -1.02 -15.49
CA SER A 330 -19.22 -2.11 -16.34
C SER A 330 -17.74 -1.94 -16.70
N VAL A 331 -17.31 -0.74 -17.09
CA VAL A 331 -15.93 -0.44 -17.46
C VAL A 331 -15.02 -0.52 -16.24
N TYR A 332 -15.43 0.06 -15.11
CA TYR A 332 -14.70 -0.01 -13.84
C TYR A 332 -14.51 -1.46 -13.36
N LEU A 333 -15.57 -2.28 -13.38
CA LEU A 333 -15.48 -3.68 -12.99
C LEU A 333 -14.58 -4.48 -13.96
N ALA A 334 -14.62 -4.20 -15.25
CA ALA A 334 -13.73 -4.83 -16.23
C ALA A 334 -12.25 -4.49 -15.94
N ALA A 335 -11.94 -3.24 -15.62
CA ALA A 335 -10.61 -2.80 -15.24
C ALA A 335 -10.12 -3.46 -13.94
N ALA A 336 -10.97 -3.49 -12.91
CA ALA A 336 -10.67 -4.15 -11.63
C ALA A 336 -10.42 -5.66 -11.79
N MET A 337 -11.25 -6.34 -12.57
CA MET A 337 -11.08 -7.76 -12.89
C MET A 337 -9.77 -8.01 -13.66
N LEU A 338 -9.46 -7.18 -14.65
CA LEU A 338 -8.22 -7.27 -15.41
C LEU A 338 -6.99 -7.05 -14.52
N GLN A 339 -7.02 -6.04 -13.63
CA GLN A 339 -5.95 -5.78 -12.69
C GLN A 339 -5.68 -7.01 -11.81
N VAL A 340 -6.72 -7.55 -11.14
CA VAL A 340 -6.56 -8.69 -10.23
C VAL A 340 -6.14 -9.96 -10.98
N LEU A 341 -6.64 -10.18 -12.19
CA LEU A 341 -6.22 -11.29 -13.05
C LEU A 341 -4.71 -11.24 -13.31
N LEU A 342 -4.20 -10.08 -13.75
CA LEU A 342 -2.78 -9.87 -14.03
C LEU A 342 -1.95 -10.06 -12.75
N LEU A 343 -2.39 -9.48 -11.62
CA LEU A 343 -1.69 -9.58 -10.35
C LEU A 343 -1.59 -11.03 -9.83
N LEU A 344 -2.68 -11.80 -9.88
CA LEU A 344 -2.67 -13.20 -9.45
C LEU A 344 -1.74 -14.05 -10.33
N CYS A 345 -1.70 -13.78 -11.64
CA CYS A 345 -0.79 -14.45 -12.56
C CYS A 345 0.67 -14.12 -12.24
N ILE A 346 0.99 -12.84 -12.06
CA ILE A 346 2.33 -12.37 -11.70
C ILE A 346 2.75 -12.93 -10.34
N ALA A 347 1.84 -13.03 -9.37
CA ALA A 347 2.12 -13.60 -8.06
C ALA A 347 2.57 -15.05 -8.12
N ASP A 348 1.81 -15.87 -8.86
CA ASP A 348 2.14 -17.29 -9.03
C ASP A 348 3.52 -17.46 -9.69
N TRP A 349 3.80 -16.70 -10.75
CA TRP A 349 5.12 -16.75 -11.39
C TRP A 349 6.25 -16.24 -10.46
N MET A 350 6.07 -15.07 -9.85
CA MET A 350 7.12 -14.39 -9.11
C MET A 350 7.49 -15.12 -7.81
N VAL A 351 6.51 -15.65 -7.06
CA VAL A 351 6.79 -16.39 -5.81
C VAL A 351 7.67 -17.62 -6.10
N HIS A 352 7.32 -18.41 -7.13
CA HIS A 352 8.13 -19.56 -7.53
C HIS A 352 9.51 -19.16 -8.06
N SER A 353 9.60 -18.05 -8.80
CA SER A 353 10.88 -17.53 -9.31
C SER A 353 11.83 -17.07 -8.19
N MET A 354 11.28 -16.35 -7.19
CA MET A 354 12.05 -15.90 -6.03
C MET A 354 12.50 -17.07 -5.17
N TRP A 355 11.63 -18.06 -4.96
CA TRP A 355 11.96 -19.29 -4.25
C TRP A 355 13.12 -20.04 -4.90
N ARG A 356 13.11 -20.22 -6.23
CA ARG A 356 14.23 -20.83 -6.99
C ARG A 356 15.53 -20.08 -6.82
N SER A 357 15.45 -18.76 -6.68
CA SER A 357 16.62 -17.89 -6.51
C SER A 357 17.13 -17.84 -5.07
N GLY A 358 16.54 -18.62 -4.15
CA GLY A 358 16.88 -18.63 -2.73
C GLY A 358 16.45 -17.36 -1.97
N LYS A 359 15.60 -16.52 -2.58
CA LYS A 359 15.04 -15.33 -1.93
C LYS A 359 13.73 -15.70 -1.25
N ASP A 360 13.56 -15.27 0.00
CA ASP A 360 12.32 -15.46 0.77
C ASP A 360 11.16 -14.67 0.13
N PRO A 361 10.15 -15.33 -0.47
CA PRO A 361 9.08 -14.63 -1.17
C PRO A 361 8.30 -13.70 -0.24
N ASP A 362 8.12 -14.05 1.04
CA ASP A 362 7.39 -13.20 1.98
C ASP A 362 8.07 -11.83 2.21
N SER A 363 9.39 -11.77 2.03
CA SER A 363 10.16 -10.52 2.16
C SER A 363 10.29 -9.73 0.87
N PHE A 364 10.08 -10.34 -0.31
CA PHE A 364 10.32 -9.72 -1.62
C PHE A 364 9.08 -9.65 -2.52
N SER A 365 8.31 -10.73 -2.67
CA SER A 365 7.21 -10.78 -3.63
C SER A 365 6.04 -9.92 -3.20
N ILE A 366 5.70 -9.89 -1.91
CA ILE A 366 4.59 -9.07 -1.39
C ILE A 366 4.82 -7.58 -1.74
N PRO A 367 5.98 -6.96 -1.39
CA PRO A 367 6.26 -5.57 -1.77
C PRO A 367 6.15 -5.27 -3.26
N TYR A 368 6.59 -6.19 -4.11
CA TYR A 368 6.54 -5.99 -5.56
C TYR A 368 5.11 -6.13 -6.11
N LEU A 369 4.33 -7.08 -5.60
CA LEU A 369 2.97 -7.31 -6.07
C LEU A 369 2.03 -6.18 -5.67
N THR A 370 2.16 -5.66 -4.46
CA THR A 370 1.36 -4.51 -4.00
C THR A 370 1.69 -3.26 -4.82
N ALA A 371 2.98 -2.97 -5.04
CA ALA A 371 3.39 -1.83 -5.84
C ALA A 371 3.00 -1.95 -7.32
N LEU A 372 3.10 -3.15 -7.91
CA LEU A 372 2.54 -3.41 -9.23
C LEU A 372 1.02 -3.26 -9.24
N GLY A 373 0.36 -3.60 -8.12
CA GLY A 373 -1.07 -3.40 -7.94
C GLY A 373 -1.45 -1.94 -7.95
N ASP A 374 -0.68 -1.07 -7.28
CA ASP A 374 -0.87 0.37 -7.30
C ASP A 374 -0.72 0.94 -8.72
N LEU A 375 0.36 0.55 -9.42
CA LEU A 375 0.66 1.01 -10.77
C LEU A 375 -0.42 0.56 -11.77
N LEU A 376 -0.72 -0.75 -11.81
CA LEU A 376 -1.70 -1.32 -12.74
C LEU A 376 -3.12 -0.81 -12.44
N GLY A 377 -3.49 -0.71 -11.16
CA GLY A 377 -4.81 -0.24 -10.76
C GLY A 377 -5.04 1.21 -11.17
N THR A 378 -4.09 2.11 -10.86
CA THR A 378 -4.18 3.51 -11.28
C THR A 378 -4.14 3.67 -12.80
N ALA A 379 -3.27 2.94 -13.51
CA ALA A 379 -3.18 3.01 -14.97
C ALA A 379 -4.46 2.53 -15.68
N LEU A 380 -4.99 1.37 -15.27
CA LEU A 380 -6.21 0.82 -15.86
C LEU A 380 -7.43 1.69 -15.55
N LEU A 381 -7.48 2.27 -14.35
CA LEU A 381 -8.53 3.20 -13.97
C LEU A 381 -8.45 4.51 -14.78
N ALA A 382 -7.26 5.08 -14.98
CA ALA A 382 -7.06 6.25 -15.83
C ALA A 382 -7.50 5.99 -17.28
N LEU A 383 -7.14 4.83 -17.83
CA LEU A 383 -7.61 4.40 -19.16
C LEU A 383 -9.13 4.24 -19.22
N SER A 384 -9.74 3.75 -18.14
CA SER A 384 -11.19 3.60 -18.04
C SER A 384 -11.92 4.94 -18.07
N PHE A 385 -11.43 5.92 -17.29
CA PHE A 385 -11.96 7.28 -17.28
C PHE A 385 -11.78 7.97 -18.64
N HIS A 386 -10.61 7.82 -19.27
CA HIS A 386 -10.36 8.36 -20.60
C HIS A 386 -11.27 7.74 -21.67
N PHE A 387 -11.49 6.42 -21.60
CA PHE A 387 -12.40 5.69 -22.49
C PHE A 387 -13.86 6.15 -22.34
N LEU A 388 -14.33 6.32 -21.10
CA LEU A 388 -15.68 6.81 -20.82
C LEU A 388 -15.88 8.25 -21.33
N TRP A 389 -14.87 9.10 -21.16
CA TRP A 389 -14.87 10.45 -21.70
C TRP A 389 -14.99 10.47 -23.23
N LEU A 390 -14.27 9.58 -23.92
CA LEU A 390 -14.33 9.45 -25.39
C LEU A 390 -15.69 8.98 -25.92
N ILE A 391 -16.40 8.14 -25.17
CA ILE A 391 -17.70 7.57 -25.59
C ILE A 391 -18.86 8.52 -25.33
N GLY A 392 -18.62 9.65 -24.66
CA GLY A 392 -19.65 10.63 -24.40
C GLY A 392 -20.61 10.17 -23.28
N ASP A 393 -20.19 9.25 -22.40
CA ASP A 393 -20.73 9.17 -21.03
C ASP A 393 -20.17 10.38 -20.26
N GLN A 394 -20.46 11.57 -20.80
CA GLN A 394 -20.28 12.84 -20.16
C GLN A 394 -21.30 12.84 -19.04
N ASP A 395 -20.88 12.46 -17.84
CA ASP A 395 -21.57 12.92 -16.65
C ASP A 395 -21.79 14.42 -16.85
N SER A 396 -23.04 14.82 -17.06
CA SER A 396 -23.43 16.16 -17.50
C SER A 396 -23.32 17.18 -16.36
N ASP A 397 -22.41 16.94 -15.41
CA ASP A 397 -22.26 17.64 -14.13
C ASP A 397 -20.81 17.56 -13.58
N VAL A 398 -19.79 17.35 -14.43
CA VAL A 398 -18.36 17.39 -13.99
C VAL A 398 -17.74 18.81 -14.04
N GLY A 399 -18.58 19.84 -14.14
CA GLY A 399 -18.10 21.22 -14.25
C GLY A 399 -19.20 22.23 -14.03
N ASP A 400 -19.72 22.29 -12.80
CA ASP A 400 -20.23 23.52 -12.16
C ASP A 400 -20.02 23.46 -10.64
#